data_AF-A0A3E4LUD8-F1
#
_entry.id   AF-A0A3E4LUD8-F1
#
_cell.length_a   1.000
_cell.length_b   1.000
_cell.length_c   1.000
_cell.angle_alpha   90.00
_cell.angle_beta   90.00
_cell.angle_gamma   90.00
#
_symmetry.space_group_name_H-M   'P 1'
#
loop_
_entity.id
_entity.type
_entity.pdbx_description
1 polymer ?
#
loop_
_entity_poly.entity_id
_entity_poly.type
_entity_poly.pdbx_seq_one_letter_code
_entity_poly.pdbx_strand_id
1 'polypeptide(L)'
;MGRGPTKSNENVYFVARKKAAMYNERLYSREGAAELLGISVSTLADYELGNTKVVPVDKVVLMADLYNAPELKTGYCKYECPICSYLPVATEAKGLEGIALRLMKRLDCDELNRIKKELVDITEDGIIDETEKPELKKILAFLDEVAESISELKIVGEKFLKKV
;
A
#
# COMPACT_ATOMS: atom_id res chain seq x y z
N MET A 1 -1.07 -26.50 -22.96
CA MET A 1 -1.55 -25.11 -23.14
C MET A 1 -2.61 -24.84 -22.07
N GLY A 2 -2.27 -24.09 -21.04
CA GLY A 2 -3.18 -23.79 -19.93
C GLY A 2 -4.30 -22.85 -20.38
N ARG A 3 -5.56 -23.23 -20.15
CA ARG A 3 -6.73 -22.42 -20.49
C ARG A 3 -6.65 -21.10 -19.74
N GLY A 4 -6.66 -19.99 -20.48
CA GLY A 4 -6.78 -18.65 -19.92
C GLY A 4 -8.10 -18.48 -19.15
N PRO A 5 -8.15 -17.55 -18.18
CA PRO A 5 -9.31 -17.39 -17.31
C PRO A 5 -10.56 -16.96 -18.09
N THR A 6 -11.68 -17.61 -17.78
CA THR A 6 -12.98 -17.45 -18.45
C THR A 6 -13.81 -16.27 -17.92
N LYS A 7 -13.29 -15.54 -16.93
CA LYS A 7 -13.84 -14.29 -16.39
C LYS A 7 -12.69 -13.30 -16.18
N SER A 8 -12.91 -12.06 -16.58
CA SER A 8 -12.07 -10.91 -16.19
C SER A 8 -12.22 -10.72 -14.68
N ASN A 9 -11.32 -11.37 -13.93
CA ASN A 9 -11.25 -11.23 -12.49
C ASN A 9 -10.42 -9.99 -12.15
N GLU A 10 -11.01 -9.04 -11.43
CA GLU A 10 -10.41 -7.75 -11.11
C GLU A 10 -9.70 -7.74 -9.75
N ASN A 11 -9.68 -8.87 -9.04
CA ASN A 11 -9.04 -8.97 -7.73
C ASN A 11 -7.53 -8.66 -7.79
N VAL A 12 -7.06 -7.92 -6.78
CA VAL A 12 -5.68 -7.41 -6.68
C VAL A 12 -4.62 -8.52 -6.77
N TYR A 13 -4.85 -9.67 -6.16
CA TYR A 13 -3.90 -10.79 -6.15
C TYR A 13 -3.80 -11.45 -7.54
N PHE A 14 -4.92 -11.58 -8.25
CA PHE A 14 -4.96 -12.12 -9.61
C PHE A 14 -4.26 -11.19 -10.59
N VAL A 15 -4.56 -9.89 -10.52
CA VAL A 15 -3.95 -8.87 -11.39
C VAL A 15 -2.44 -8.81 -11.16
N ALA A 16 -1.99 -8.81 -9.89
CA ALA A 16 -0.58 -8.82 -9.54
C ALA A 16 0.14 -10.06 -10.11
N ARG A 17 -0.43 -11.25 -9.94
CA ARG A 17 0.16 -12.48 -10.51
C ARG A 17 0.24 -12.41 -12.04
N LYS A 18 -0.80 -11.91 -12.73
CA LYS A 18 -0.79 -11.79 -14.20
C LYS A 18 0.22 -10.78 -14.72
N LYS A 19 0.43 -9.67 -14.00
CA LYS A 19 1.56 -8.76 -14.28
C LYS A 19 2.90 -9.47 -14.08
N ALA A 20 3.02 -10.25 -13.01
CA ALA A 20 4.24 -11.01 -12.72
C ALA A 20 4.55 -12.10 -13.75
N ALA A 21 3.50 -12.68 -14.34
CA ALA A 21 3.64 -13.67 -15.41
C ALA A 21 4.31 -13.11 -16.69
N MET A 22 4.39 -11.78 -16.86
CA MET A 22 5.10 -11.18 -17.99
C MET A 22 6.61 -11.39 -17.95
N TYR A 23 7.18 -11.61 -16.76
CA TYR A 23 8.61 -11.84 -16.56
C TYR A 23 8.94 -13.16 -15.87
N ASN A 24 7.94 -13.92 -15.39
CA ASN A 24 8.11 -15.27 -14.86
C ASN A 24 6.99 -16.20 -15.35
N GLU A 25 7.29 -17.07 -16.31
CA GLU A 25 6.32 -17.97 -16.94
C GLU A 25 5.61 -18.91 -15.96
N ARG A 26 6.28 -19.29 -14.84
CA ARG A 26 5.68 -20.16 -13.82
C ARG A 26 4.49 -19.52 -13.13
N LEU A 27 4.41 -18.18 -13.14
CA LEU A 27 3.29 -17.43 -12.55
C LEU A 27 2.09 -17.31 -13.51
N TYR A 28 2.22 -17.74 -14.77
CA TYR A 28 1.13 -17.71 -15.74
C TYR A 28 -0.05 -18.60 -15.32
N SER A 29 0.27 -19.81 -14.83
CA SER A 29 -0.69 -20.79 -14.33
C SER A 29 -0.89 -20.64 -12.82
N ARG A 30 -2.04 -21.10 -12.30
CA ARG A 30 -2.25 -21.11 -10.85
C ARG A 30 -1.42 -22.19 -10.19
N GLU A 31 -1.18 -23.28 -10.90
CA GLU A 31 -0.42 -24.44 -10.47
C GLU A 31 1.02 -24.05 -10.14
N GLY A 32 1.70 -23.34 -11.05
CA GLY A 32 3.09 -22.92 -10.84
C GLY A 32 3.21 -21.84 -9.76
N ALA A 33 2.25 -20.92 -9.66
CA ALA A 33 2.24 -19.92 -8.60
C ALA A 33 1.96 -20.52 -7.21
N ALA A 34 1.01 -21.46 -7.11
CA ALA A 34 0.66 -22.12 -5.86
C ALA A 34 1.84 -22.96 -5.33
N GLU A 35 2.58 -23.63 -6.23
CA GLU A 35 3.82 -24.34 -5.89
C GLU A 35 4.86 -23.39 -5.29
N LEU A 36 5.13 -22.26 -5.94
CA LEU A 36 6.11 -21.27 -5.46
C LEU A 36 5.70 -20.60 -4.14
N LEU A 37 4.41 -20.45 -3.90
CA LEU A 37 3.85 -19.90 -2.67
C LEU A 37 3.69 -20.94 -1.54
N GLY A 38 3.89 -22.23 -1.83
CA GLY A 38 3.70 -23.32 -0.87
C GLY A 38 2.25 -23.47 -0.40
N ILE A 39 1.27 -23.25 -1.28
CA ILE A 39 -0.17 -23.38 -0.97
C ILE A 39 -0.87 -24.27 -2.00
N SER A 40 -2.09 -24.71 -1.70
CA SER A 40 -2.89 -25.47 -2.66
C SER A 40 -3.41 -24.57 -3.79
N VAL A 41 -3.60 -25.15 -4.98
CA VAL A 41 -4.16 -24.43 -6.15
C VAL A 41 -5.56 -23.90 -5.85
N SER A 42 -6.38 -24.66 -5.10
CA SER A 42 -7.70 -24.23 -4.65
C SER A 42 -7.61 -23.03 -3.70
N THR A 43 -6.67 -23.03 -2.76
CA THR A 43 -6.46 -21.91 -1.83
C THR A 43 -6.08 -20.63 -2.58
N LEU A 44 -5.16 -20.73 -3.56
CA LEU A 44 -4.82 -19.57 -4.40
C LEU A 44 -6.02 -19.10 -5.23
N ALA A 45 -6.84 -20.03 -5.74
CA ALA A 45 -8.06 -19.69 -6.45
C ALA A 45 -9.05 -18.94 -5.55
N ASP A 46 -9.20 -19.33 -4.28
CA ASP A 46 -10.08 -18.66 -3.32
C ASP A 46 -9.61 -17.24 -2.98
N TYR A 47 -8.30 -17.02 -2.88
CA TYR A 47 -7.73 -15.69 -2.69
C TYR A 47 -8.01 -14.79 -3.91
N GLU A 48 -7.73 -15.31 -5.10
CA GLU A 48 -7.93 -14.57 -6.34
C GLU A 48 -9.41 -14.31 -6.63
N LEU A 49 -10.32 -15.22 -6.29
CA LEU A 49 -11.75 -15.04 -6.53
C LEU A 49 -12.42 -14.17 -5.45
N GLY A 50 -11.71 -13.80 -4.39
CA GLY A 50 -12.27 -13.04 -3.27
C GLY A 50 -13.19 -13.86 -2.36
N ASN A 51 -13.10 -15.20 -2.41
CA ASN A 51 -13.86 -16.08 -1.52
C ASN A 51 -13.31 -16.01 -0.08
N THR A 52 -12.01 -15.74 0.06
CA THR A 52 -11.37 -15.56 1.36
C THR A 52 -11.54 -14.13 1.83
N LYS A 53 -12.20 -13.95 2.98
CA LYS A 53 -12.50 -12.63 3.55
C LYS A 53 -11.25 -11.84 3.96
N VAL A 54 -10.24 -12.51 4.51
CA VAL A 54 -8.96 -11.94 4.91
C VAL A 54 -7.87 -12.95 4.57
N VAL A 55 -6.98 -12.60 3.64
CA VAL A 55 -5.87 -13.47 3.27
C VAL A 55 -4.83 -13.46 4.40
N PRO A 56 -4.24 -14.61 4.79
CA PRO A 56 -3.22 -14.62 5.82
C PRO A 56 -2.03 -13.71 5.48
N VAL A 57 -1.57 -12.92 6.46
CA VAL A 57 -0.54 -11.88 6.28
C VAL A 57 0.76 -12.45 5.70
N ASP A 58 1.18 -13.63 6.16
CA ASP A 58 2.38 -14.30 5.65
C ASP A 58 2.27 -14.58 4.15
N LYS A 59 1.09 -14.97 3.66
CA LYS A 59 0.84 -15.22 2.24
C LYS A 59 0.84 -13.94 1.42
N VAL A 60 0.29 -12.85 1.94
CA VAL A 60 0.33 -11.55 1.28
C VAL A 60 1.77 -11.05 1.12
N VAL A 61 2.59 -11.20 2.16
CA VAL A 61 4.02 -10.83 2.08
C VAL A 61 4.75 -11.66 1.03
N LEU A 62 4.56 -12.99 1.04
CA LEU A 62 5.14 -13.89 0.04
C LEU A 62 4.70 -13.55 -1.39
N MET A 63 3.41 -13.26 -1.60
CA MET A 63 2.89 -12.85 -2.91
C MET A 63 3.48 -11.53 -3.36
N ALA A 64 3.55 -10.53 -2.48
CA ALA A 64 4.13 -9.22 -2.80
C ALA A 64 5.61 -9.33 -3.20
N ASP A 65 6.36 -10.22 -2.55
CA ASP A 65 7.75 -10.45 -2.89
C ASP A 65 7.91 -11.27 -4.17
N LEU A 66 7.15 -12.35 -4.33
CA LEU A 66 7.19 -13.21 -5.52
C LEU A 66 6.69 -12.50 -6.79
N TYR A 67 5.67 -11.65 -6.67
CA TYR A 67 5.05 -10.92 -7.79
C TYR A 67 5.66 -9.54 -8.02
N ASN A 68 6.71 -9.18 -7.27
CA ASN A 68 7.30 -7.85 -7.26
C ASN A 68 6.24 -6.72 -7.18
N ALA A 69 5.25 -6.91 -6.31
CA ALA A 69 4.07 -6.07 -6.17
C ALA A 69 3.93 -5.58 -4.71
N PRO A 70 4.78 -4.64 -4.25
CA PRO A 70 4.71 -4.10 -2.89
C PRO A 70 3.36 -3.45 -2.56
N GLU A 71 2.60 -3.00 -3.55
CA GLU A 71 1.23 -2.50 -3.40
C GLU A 71 0.27 -3.51 -2.75
N LEU A 72 0.56 -4.82 -2.82
CA LEU A 72 -0.26 -5.83 -2.14
C LEU A 72 -0.14 -5.70 -0.60
N LYS A 73 1.05 -5.36 -0.09
CA LYS A 73 1.25 -5.17 1.36
C LYS A 73 0.50 -3.93 1.84
N THR A 74 0.62 -2.82 1.11
CA THR A 74 -0.03 -1.56 1.49
C THR A 74 -1.54 -1.61 1.30
N GLY A 75 -2.02 -2.22 0.22
CA GLY A 75 -3.43 -2.51 -0.02
C GLY A 75 -4.04 -3.36 1.09
N TYR A 76 -3.35 -4.43 1.49
CA TYR A 76 -3.78 -5.27 2.61
C TYR A 76 -3.85 -4.47 3.92
N CYS A 77 -2.83 -3.68 4.25
CA CYS A 77 -2.84 -2.86 5.46
C CYS A 77 -3.99 -1.86 5.50
N LYS A 78 -4.38 -1.27 4.36
CA LYS A 78 -5.45 -0.28 4.29
C LYS A 78 -6.86 -0.88 4.32
N TYR A 79 -7.07 -1.98 3.59
CA TYR A 79 -8.42 -2.49 3.33
C TYR A 79 -8.76 -3.81 4.06
N GLU A 80 -7.78 -4.64 4.37
CA GLU A 80 -7.99 -5.98 4.94
C GLU A 80 -7.51 -6.11 6.39
N CYS A 81 -6.48 -5.36 6.79
CA CYS A 81 -5.88 -5.48 8.11
C CYS A 81 -6.79 -4.88 9.20
N PRO A 82 -7.26 -5.69 10.17
CA PRO A 82 -8.12 -5.20 11.24
C PRO A 82 -7.39 -4.29 12.25
N ILE A 83 -6.06 -4.23 12.18
CA ILE A 83 -5.21 -3.44 13.08
C ILE A 83 -4.85 -2.09 12.45
N CYS A 84 -4.62 -2.05 11.13
CA CYS A 84 -3.96 -0.93 10.46
C CYS A 84 -4.85 -0.15 9.48
N SER A 85 -6.16 -0.44 9.44
CA SER A 85 -7.10 0.15 8.47
C SER A 85 -7.21 1.68 8.52
N TYR A 86 -6.78 2.30 9.63
CA TYR A 86 -6.77 3.75 9.82
C TYR A 86 -5.45 4.43 9.40
N LEU A 87 -4.42 3.67 9.00
CA LEU A 87 -3.15 4.26 8.60
C LEU A 87 -3.26 4.93 7.21
N PRO A 88 -2.71 6.15 7.01
CA PRO A 88 -2.71 6.86 5.74
C PRO A 88 -1.65 6.29 4.79
N VAL A 89 -1.91 5.08 4.29
CA VAL A 89 -0.99 4.35 3.40
C VAL A 89 -1.46 4.48 1.96
N ALA A 90 -0.53 4.78 1.05
CA ALA A 90 -0.81 4.75 -0.38
C ALA A 90 -0.95 3.29 -0.86
N THR A 91 -1.96 3.01 -1.68
CA THR A 91 -2.24 1.65 -2.19
C THR A 91 -1.82 1.47 -3.63
N GLU A 92 -1.44 2.55 -4.29
CA GLU A 92 -0.91 2.58 -5.63
C GLU A 92 0.16 3.66 -5.73
N ALA A 93 1.07 3.50 -6.68
CA ALA A 93 2.09 4.47 -6.99
C ALA A 93 1.78 5.19 -8.30
N LYS A 94 1.67 6.52 -8.26
CA LYS A 94 1.67 7.39 -9.44
C LYS A 94 3.12 7.63 -9.89
N GLY A 95 3.31 8.31 -11.02
CA GLY A 95 4.65 8.62 -11.55
C GLY A 95 5.56 9.30 -10.52
N LEU A 96 6.84 8.96 -10.53
CA LEU A 96 7.86 9.44 -9.57
C LEU A 96 7.92 10.97 -9.53
N GLU A 97 7.78 11.61 -10.68
CA GLU A 97 7.80 13.07 -10.86
C GLU A 97 6.64 13.71 -10.08
N GLY A 98 5.46 13.10 -10.13
CA GLY A 98 4.28 13.59 -9.42
C GLY A 98 4.39 13.43 -7.90
N ILE A 99 5.03 12.36 -7.43
CA ILE A 99 5.30 12.12 -6.00
C ILE A 99 6.29 13.17 -5.48
N ALA A 100 7.40 13.37 -6.21
CA ALA A 100 8.43 14.34 -5.85
C ALA A 100 7.86 15.77 -5.77
N LEU A 101 7.04 16.18 -6.74
CA LEU A 101 6.38 17.48 -6.72
C LEU A 101 5.40 17.65 -5.55
N ARG A 102 4.59 16.62 -5.24
CA ARG A 102 3.69 16.67 -4.06
C ARG A 102 4.48 16.77 -2.76
N LEU A 103 5.56 16.00 -2.62
CA LEU A 103 6.43 16.07 -1.45
C LEU A 103 7.10 17.43 -1.32
N MET A 104 7.64 18.00 -2.41
CA MET A 104 8.24 19.34 -2.39
C MET A 104 7.22 20.41 -2.00
N LYS A 105 5.98 20.32 -2.49
CA LYS A 105 4.92 21.25 -2.11
C LYS A 105 4.49 21.09 -0.65
N ARG A 106 4.39 19.85 -0.15
CA ARG A 106 3.95 19.57 1.23
C ARG A 106 5.04 19.85 2.25
N LEU A 107 6.30 19.57 1.93
CA LEU A 107 7.46 19.82 2.78
C LEU A 107 8.04 21.22 2.57
N ASP A 108 7.21 22.16 2.13
CA ASP A 108 7.63 23.55 1.98
C ASP A 108 8.03 24.13 3.35
N CYS A 109 9.10 24.92 3.36
CA CYS A 109 9.68 25.46 4.58
C CYS A 109 8.69 26.36 5.34
N ASP A 110 7.85 27.12 4.64
CA ASP A 110 6.90 28.04 5.28
C ASP A 110 5.77 27.26 5.94
N GLU A 111 5.24 26.24 5.27
CA GLU A 111 4.18 25.38 5.81
C GLU A 111 4.67 24.56 7.01
N LEU A 112 5.89 24.02 6.94
CA LEU A 112 6.50 23.30 8.06
C LEU A 112 6.76 24.23 9.27
N ASN A 113 7.22 25.45 9.03
CA ASN A 113 7.42 26.43 10.09
C ASN A 113 6.10 26.86 10.72
N ARG A 114 5.05 27.00 9.92
CA ARG A 114 3.70 27.30 10.40
C ARG A 114 3.18 26.19 11.31
N ILE A 115 3.21 24.94 10.84
CA ILE A 115 2.75 23.79 11.64
C ILE A 115 3.57 23.63 12.90
N LYS A 116 4.90 23.83 12.84
CA LYS A 116 5.75 23.81 14.03
C LYS A 116 5.30 24.82 15.09
N LYS A 117 4.92 26.04 14.67
CA LYS A 117 4.43 27.07 15.60
C LYS A 117 3.07 26.70 16.16
N GLU A 118 2.11 26.34 15.30
CA GLU A 118 0.77 25.91 15.72
C GLU A 118 0.85 24.74 16.73
N LEU A 119 1.77 23.79 16.51
CA LEU A 119 1.96 22.64 17.41
C LEU A 119 2.58 23.05 18.76
N VAL A 120 3.47 24.04 18.79
CA VAL A 120 4.01 24.60 20.04
C VAL A 120 2.92 25.36 20.79
N ASP A 121 2.14 26.19 20.09
CA ASP A 121 1.10 27.03 20.67
C ASP A 121 0.01 26.17 21.34
N ILE A 122 -0.48 25.10 20.70
CA ILE A 122 -1.51 24.20 21.27
C ILE A 122 -0.99 23.19 22.30
N THR A 123 0.34 23.12 22.53
CA THR A 123 0.93 22.21 23.52
C THR A 123 1.64 22.93 24.65
N GLU A 124 1.60 24.26 24.66
CA GLU A 124 2.33 25.10 25.62
C GLU A 124 1.91 24.85 27.06
N ASP A 125 0.61 24.62 27.29
CA ASP A 125 0.03 24.36 28.61
C ASP A 125 -0.06 22.86 28.96
N GLY A 126 0.24 21.98 27.99
CA GLY A 126 0.17 20.53 28.10
C GLY A 126 -1.25 19.93 28.12
N ILE A 127 -2.30 20.72 27.86
CA ILE A 127 -3.70 20.28 27.90
C ILE A 127 -4.43 20.73 26.64
N ILE A 128 -4.76 19.78 25.76
CA ILE A 128 -5.52 20.09 24.55
C ILE A 128 -7.00 20.29 24.86
N ASP A 129 -7.48 21.53 24.78
CA ASP A 129 -8.86 21.90 25.04
C ASP A 129 -9.80 21.78 23.81
N GLU A 130 -11.11 22.00 23.99
CA GLU A 130 -12.10 21.90 22.90
C GLU A 130 -11.90 22.94 21.78
N THR A 131 -11.26 24.07 22.07
CA THR A 131 -10.96 25.14 21.11
C THR A 131 -9.72 24.84 20.28
N GLU A 132 -8.79 24.03 20.81
CA GLU A 132 -7.55 23.61 20.15
C GLU A 132 -7.71 22.31 19.34
N LYS A 133 -8.69 21.47 19.69
CA LYS A 133 -9.01 20.24 18.93
C LYS A 133 -9.17 20.45 17.41
N PRO A 134 -9.84 21.51 16.92
CA PRO A 134 -9.93 21.79 15.49
C PRO A 134 -8.56 22.07 14.85
N GLU A 135 -7.64 22.74 15.55
CA GLU A 135 -6.30 23.02 15.05
C GLU A 135 -5.43 21.76 15.04
N LEU A 136 -5.46 20.99 16.13
CA LEU A 136 -4.81 19.68 16.18
C LEU A 136 -5.27 18.76 15.05
N LYS A 137 -6.59 18.73 14.74
CA LYS A 137 -7.12 17.95 13.62
C LYS A 137 -6.55 18.38 12.27
N LYS A 138 -6.33 19.68 12.04
CA LYS A 138 -5.72 20.18 10.81
C LYS A 138 -4.27 19.73 10.70
N ILE A 139 -3.52 19.80 11.80
CA ILE A 139 -2.13 19.34 11.88
C ILE A 139 -2.05 17.84 11.58
N LEU A 140 -2.89 17.03 12.23
CA LEU A 140 -2.93 15.59 12.01
C LEU A 140 -3.29 15.24 10.56
N ALA A 141 -4.28 15.92 9.97
CA ALA A 141 -4.66 15.72 8.58
C ALA A 141 -3.50 16.03 7.60
N PHE A 142 -2.75 17.10 7.86
CA PHE A 142 -1.55 17.41 7.08
C PHE A 142 -0.48 16.33 7.21
N LEU A 143 -0.23 15.84 8.44
CA LEU A 143 0.75 14.77 8.68
C LEU A 143 0.34 13.47 7.97
N ASP A 144 -0.95 13.14 7.96
CA ASP A 144 -1.51 12.00 7.24
C ASP A 144 -1.27 12.13 5.72
N GLU A 145 -1.48 13.32 5.17
CA GLU A 145 -1.17 13.60 3.77
C GLU A 145 0.32 13.41 3.45
N VAL A 146 1.22 13.93 4.30
CA VAL A 146 2.67 13.75 4.12
C VAL A 146 3.03 12.26 4.18
N ALA A 147 2.49 11.53 5.16
CA ALA A 147 2.73 10.10 5.34
C ALA A 147 2.28 9.29 4.11
N GLU A 148 1.13 9.62 3.50
CA GLU A 148 0.65 8.97 2.29
C GLU A 148 1.63 9.16 1.12
N SER A 149 2.12 10.40 0.90
CA SER A 149 3.10 10.67 -0.16
C SER A 149 4.44 9.97 0.06
N ILE A 150 4.89 9.88 1.31
CA ILE A 150 6.12 9.13 1.67
C ILE A 150 5.90 7.63 1.42
N SER A 151 4.74 7.09 1.80
CA SER A 151 4.40 5.69 1.55
C SER A 151 4.41 5.37 0.05
N GLU A 152 3.88 6.28 -0.78
CA GLU A 152 3.88 6.14 -2.23
C GLU A 152 5.31 6.11 -2.80
N LEU A 153 6.18 7.01 -2.32
CA LEU A 153 7.60 7.02 -2.70
C LEU A 153 8.30 5.71 -2.33
N LYS A 154 8.00 5.15 -1.15
CA LYS A 154 8.56 3.86 -0.71
C LYS A 154 8.14 2.72 -1.64
N ILE A 155 6.88 2.66 -2.08
CA ILE A 155 6.39 1.66 -3.05
C ILE A 155 7.19 1.75 -4.36
N VAL A 156 7.40 2.96 -4.88
CA VAL A 156 8.17 3.18 -6.11
C VAL A 156 9.64 2.80 -5.90
N GLY A 157 10.24 3.26 -4.79
CA GLY A 157 11.62 2.97 -4.44
C GLY A 157 11.88 1.46 -4.32
N GLU A 158 11.00 0.71 -3.67
CA GLU A 158 11.10 -0.74 -3.58
C GLU A 158 11.09 -1.42 -4.95
N LYS A 159 10.24 -0.96 -5.88
CA LYS A 159 10.22 -1.49 -7.26
C LYS A 159 11.51 -1.24 -8.02
N PHE A 160 12.14 -0.07 -7.85
CA PHE A 160 13.41 0.26 -8.51
C PHE A 160 14.62 -0.43 -7.87
N LEU A 161 14.61 -0.62 -6.56
CA LEU A 161 15.73 -1.18 -5.80
C LEU A 161 15.72 -2.71 -5.74
N LYS A 162 14.56 -3.37 -5.92
CA LYS A 162 14.47 -4.80 -6.23
C LYS A 162 14.95 -5.06 -7.67
N LYS A 163 16.25 -4.89 -7.91
CA LYS A 163 16.91 -5.47 -9.08
C LYS A 163 16.81 -7.00 -8.96
N VAL A 164 16.17 -7.61 -9.95
CA VAL A 164 16.28 -9.05 -10.28
C VAL A 164 17.72 -9.36 -10.63
#